data_AF-A0A1Q5K0L0-F1
#
_entry.id   AF-A0A1Q5K0L0-F1
#
_cell.length_a   1.000
_cell.length_b   1.000
_cell.length_c   1.000
_cell.angle_alpha   90.00
_cell.angle_beta   90.00
_cell.angle_gamma   90.00
#
_symmetry.space_group_name_H-M   'P 1'
#
loop_
_entity.id
_entity.type
_entity.pdbx_description
1 polymer ?
#
loop_
_entity_poly.entity_id
_entity_poly.type
_entity_poly.pdbx_seq_one_letter_code
_entity_poly.pdbx_strand_id
1 'polypeptide(L)'
;MEGKTVRSPHTHAALACSAALLLAALTTACGSEAHADTSEPTAPRGVTAQASSATSAHVMWEAATDDTAVTGYDVYREGKKVKSVSASRVMIDIDGLTASTAYTFTVRARDKAGNLSAPSAAASVTTPAPTPADHKPPTRPGKPRGKADGSRAATLSWGGSTDDVGVTAYDIYQEGSRIHSVPGTQTTARLTGLRPGTIYTFTVRARDAADTSSPDSASLDLTTASAPGAPASTAPTDLRITDRAEGKEHTVELDWKQPETGGKIPAYQLYMNGRLTTTIVWGGEPPAGRAHYELTVNDPRGTRYAMKLRAKLPDGKWGDFSAARTVVLGD
;
A
#
# COMPACT_ATOMS: atom_id res chain seq x y z
N MET A 1 -26.03 54.08 -20.95
CA MET A 1 -26.06 55.33 -20.16
C MET A 1 -27.52 55.68 -19.96
N GLU A 2 -27.91 55.86 -18.68
CA GLU A 2 -29.16 56.50 -18.19
C GLU A 2 -30.51 55.85 -18.61
N GLY A 3 -31.49 55.60 -17.74
CA GLY A 3 -31.65 55.84 -16.32
C GLY A 3 -33.12 55.59 -15.88
N LYS A 4 -33.29 55.21 -14.61
CA LYS A 4 -34.41 55.49 -13.67
C LYS A 4 -35.84 55.06 -14.04
N THR A 5 -36.42 54.06 -13.34
CA THR A 5 -37.32 54.13 -12.14
C THR A 5 -38.59 54.96 -12.35
N VAL A 6 -39.79 54.49 -11.98
CA VAL A 6 -40.36 54.65 -10.62
C VAL A 6 -41.58 53.73 -10.38
N ARG A 7 -41.72 53.32 -9.11
CA ARG A 7 -42.79 52.53 -8.47
C ARG A 7 -44.17 53.22 -8.48
N SER A 8 -45.24 52.43 -8.32
CA SER A 8 -46.29 52.78 -7.34
C SER A 8 -47.01 51.54 -6.77
N PRO A 9 -47.54 51.64 -5.54
CA PRO A 9 -48.01 50.54 -4.69
C PRO A 9 -49.54 50.38 -4.79
N HIS A 10 -50.12 49.36 -4.15
CA HIS A 10 -51.31 49.52 -3.28
C HIS A 10 -51.52 48.27 -2.43
N THR A 11 -51.85 48.55 -1.18
CA THR A 11 -52.02 47.68 -0.02
C THR A 11 -53.49 47.37 0.26
N HIS A 12 -53.68 46.38 1.15
CA HIS A 12 -54.84 46.10 2.03
C HIS A 12 -55.92 45.17 1.47
N ALA A 13 -56.58 44.29 2.24
CA ALA A 13 -56.39 43.65 3.55
C ALA A 13 -57.69 42.84 3.81
N ALA A 14 -57.60 41.66 4.45
CA ALA A 14 -58.59 41.02 5.36
C ALA A 14 -58.30 39.49 5.38
N LEU A 15 -57.74 38.83 6.41
CA LEU A 15 -58.26 38.52 7.77
C LEU A 15 -59.71 38.00 7.75
N ALA A 16 -60.09 36.85 8.31
CA ALA A 16 -59.46 35.90 9.24
C ALA A 16 -60.30 34.59 9.26
N CYS A 17 -59.73 33.45 9.69
CA CYS A 17 -60.26 32.65 10.81
C CYS A 17 -59.39 31.41 11.10
N SER A 18 -59.26 31.13 12.39
CA SER A 18 -58.33 30.21 13.04
C SER A 18 -58.84 28.77 13.13
N ALA A 19 -57.93 27.78 13.10
CA ALA A 19 -57.95 26.63 14.02
C ALA A 19 -56.65 25.82 13.88
N ALA A 20 -56.06 25.49 15.02
CA ALA A 20 -54.75 24.85 15.18
C ALA A 20 -54.80 23.31 14.98
N LEU A 21 -53.71 22.76 14.47
CA LEU A 21 -53.24 21.41 14.82
C LEU A 21 -51.71 21.43 14.87
N LEU A 22 -51.17 21.35 16.09
CA LEU A 22 -49.77 21.01 16.32
C LEU A 22 -49.55 19.56 15.87
N LEU A 23 -48.68 19.36 14.89
CA LEU A 23 -47.99 18.09 14.71
C LEU A 23 -46.48 18.38 14.77
N ALA A 24 -45.90 18.18 15.95
CA ALA A 24 -44.46 18.12 16.10
C ALA A 24 -43.98 16.81 15.46
N ALA A 25 -43.59 16.88 14.19
CA ALA A 25 -42.81 15.82 13.59
C ALA A 25 -41.37 15.95 14.11
N LEU A 26 -41.07 15.22 15.19
CA LEU A 26 -39.70 14.85 15.53
C LEU A 26 -39.17 14.01 14.38
N THR A 27 -38.50 14.65 13.41
CA THR A 27 -37.60 13.91 12.54
C THR A 27 -36.43 13.48 13.40
N THR A 28 -36.53 12.29 13.98
CA THR A 28 -35.37 11.47 14.34
C THR A 28 -34.58 11.29 13.05
N ALA A 29 -33.68 12.23 12.79
CA ALA A 29 -32.51 11.97 11.98
C ALA A 29 -31.80 10.82 12.70
N CYS A 30 -31.96 9.60 12.19
CA CYS A 30 -31.00 8.55 12.44
C CYS A 30 -29.73 8.95 11.69
N GLY A 31 -29.09 10.04 12.13
CA GLY A 31 -27.70 10.23 11.88
C GLY A 31 -27.02 9.11 12.64
N SER A 32 -26.50 8.12 11.92
CA SER A 32 -25.32 7.48 12.44
C SER A 32 -24.32 8.62 12.63
N GLU A 33 -24.10 9.07 13.86
CA GLU A 33 -22.87 9.76 14.18
C GLU A 33 -21.77 8.73 13.90
N ALA A 34 -21.28 8.73 12.66
CA ALA A 34 -20.02 8.11 12.35
C ALA A 34 -19.02 8.89 13.19
N HIS A 35 -18.70 8.37 14.38
CA HIS A 35 -17.68 8.93 15.23
C HIS A 35 -16.44 9.11 14.37
N ALA A 36 -16.00 10.36 14.20
CA ALA A 36 -14.77 10.66 13.51
C ALA A 36 -13.64 9.95 14.27
N ASP A 37 -12.85 9.16 13.56
CA ASP A 37 -11.69 8.48 14.12
C ASP A 37 -10.67 9.53 14.57
N THR A 38 -10.35 9.52 15.87
CA THR A 38 -9.39 10.43 16.51
C THR A 38 -8.15 9.71 17.01
N SER A 39 -8.06 8.39 16.81
CA SER A 39 -6.89 7.60 17.18
C SER A 39 -5.76 7.92 16.20
N GLU A 40 -4.62 8.35 16.71
CA GLU A 40 -3.44 8.49 15.88
C GLU A 40 -2.76 7.12 15.66
N PRO A 41 -2.21 6.87 14.46
CA PRO A 41 -1.34 5.73 14.25
C PRO A 41 -0.14 5.73 15.19
N THR A 42 0.40 4.54 15.45
CA THR A 42 1.71 4.41 16.10
C THR A 42 2.82 5.06 15.26
N ALA A 43 3.81 5.66 15.92
CA ALA A 43 4.98 6.18 15.22
C ALA A 43 5.76 5.04 14.53
N PRO A 44 6.16 5.20 13.26
CA PRO A 44 7.00 4.21 12.58
C PRO A 44 8.28 3.92 13.38
N ARG A 45 8.60 2.63 13.53
CA ARG A 45 9.79 2.15 14.26
C ARG A 45 10.87 1.71 13.27
N GLY A 46 12.08 1.49 13.78
CA GLY A 46 13.19 0.95 12.98
C GLY A 46 13.58 1.84 11.79
N VAL A 47 13.38 3.16 11.89
CA VAL A 47 13.69 4.07 10.78
C VAL A 47 15.19 4.12 10.56
N THR A 48 15.61 3.86 9.32
CA THR A 48 16.99 3.96 8.86
C THR A 48 17.07 4.89 7.65
N ALA A 49 18.22 5.55 7.51
CA ALA A 49 18.54 6.36 6.35
C ALA A 49 19.96 5.98 5.89
N GLN A 50 20.13 5.81 4.59
CA GLN A 50 21.38 5.39 3.98
C GLN A 50 21.61 6.14 2.69
N ALA A 51 22.83 6.62 2.45
CA ALA A 51 23.15 7.24 1.17
C ALA A 51 23.15 6.18 0.07
N SER A 52 22.34 6.40 -0.95
CA SER A 52 22.27 5.56 -2.15
C SER A 52 23.27 6.03 -3.20
N SER A 53 23.50 7.35 -3.27
CA SER A 53 24.43 8.00 -4.17
C SER A 53 24.91 9.33 -3.57
N ALA A 54 25.72 10.09 -4.29
CA ALA A 54 26.07 11.45 -3.90
C ALA A 54 24.86 12.40 -3.85
N THR A 55 23.73 12.04 -4.47
CA THR A 55 22.53 12.90 -4.60
C THR A 55 21.24 12.21 -4.17
N SER A 56 21.30 11.01 -3.62
CA SER A 56 20.11 10.31 -3.12
C SER A 56 20.38 9.53 -1.83
N ALA A 57 19.32 9.35 -1.04
CA ALA A 57 19.33 8.50 0.15
C ALA A 57 18.11 7.59 0.17
N HIS A 58 18.31 6.34 0.54
CA HIS A 58 17.27 5.39 0.85
C HIS A 58 16.81 5.55 2.29
N VAL A 59 15.50 5.68 2.51
CA VAL A 59 14.88 5.73 3.84
C VAL A 59 13.92 4.55 3.97
N MET A 60 14.02 3.82 5.08
CA MET A 60 13.23 2.62 5.35
C MET A 60 12.74 2.61 6.79
N TRP A 61 11.63 1.95 7.05
CA TRP A 61 10.99 1.86 8.37
C TRP A 61 10.22 0.54 8.53
N GLU A 62 9.79 0.24 9.75
CA GLU A 62 8.84 -0.83 10.03
C GLU A 62 7.40 -0.33 9.87
N ALA A 63 6.50 -1.22 9.45
CA ALA A 63 5.09 -0.88 9.32
C ALA A 63 4.49 -0.44 10.67
N ALA A 64 3.82 0.72 10.68
CA ALA A 64 3.05 1.19 11.81
C ALA A 64 1.70 0.46 11.91
N THR A 65 1.12 0.47 13.10
CA THR A 65 -0.24 0.01 13.38
C THR A 65 -1.15 1.16 13.76
N ASP A 66 -2.44 0.92 13.62
CA ASP A 66 -3.55 1.82 13.91
C ASP A 66 -4.78 0.96 14.26
N ASP A 67 -5.78 1.49 14.96
CA ASP A 67 -6.99 0.75 15.34
C ASP A 67 -7.91 0.51 14.13
N THR A 68 -7.97 1.47 13.20
CA THR A 68 -8.67 1.33 11.93
C THR A 68 -7.71 0.87 10.83
N ALA A 69 -6.81 1.76 10.42
CA ALA A 69 -5.79 1.50 9.41
C ALA A 69 -4.87 2.72 9.21
N VAL A 70 -3.56 2.47 9.21
CA VAL A 70 -2.60 3.37 8.55
C VAL A 70 -2.99 3.52 7.07
N THR A 71 -2.83 4.63 6.39
CA THR A 71 -3.10 4.78 4.94
C THR A 71 -1.88 5.18 4.14
N GLY A 72 -0.87 5.72 4.82
CA GLY A 72 0.39 6.06 4.20
C GLY A 72 1.42 6.52 5.20
N TYR A 73 2.57 6.87 4.65
CA TYR A 73 3.68 7.44 5.39
C TYR A 73 4.13 8.73 4.75
N ASP A 74 4.35 9.74 5.58
CA ASP A 74 4.93 11.01 5.20
C ASP A 74 6.38 11.03 5.68
N VAL A 75 7.31 11.22 4.74
CA VAL A 75 8.75 11.31 5.01
C VAL A 75 9.16 12.77 5.06
N TYR A 76 9.84 13.14 6.14
CA TYR A 76 10.28 14.50 6.42
C TYR A 76 11.80 14.55 6.39
N ARG A 77 12.35 15.55 5.71
CA ARG A 77 13.76 15.93 5.73
C ARG A 77 13.88 17.23 6.51
N GLU A 78 14.59 17.19 7.63
CA GLU A 78 14.83 18.38 8.47
C GLU A 78 13.52 19.10 8.86
N GLY A 79 12.50 18.32 9.21
CA GLY A 79 11.17 18.83 9.60
C GLY A 79 10.25 19.23 8.44
N LYS A 80 10.72 19.23 7.19
CA LYS A 80 9.89 19.51 6.00
C LYS A 80 9.48 18.21 5.31
N LYS A 81 8.19 18.06 5.02
CA LYS A 81 7.71 16.90 4.26
C LYS A 81 8.29 16.92 2.84
N VAL A 82 8.90 15.82 2.43
CA VAL A 82 9.53 15.66 1.10
C VAL A 82 8.88 14.56 0.24
N LYS A 83 8.24 13.56 0.85
CA LYS A 83 7.53 12.48 0.15
C LYS A 83 6.31 12.04 0.95
N SER A 84 5.33 11.49 0.24
CA SER A 84 4.23 10.71 0.78
C SER A 84 4.12 9.41 0.00
N VAL A 85 3.96 8.28 0.70
CA VAL A 85 3.83 6.95 0.08
C VAL A 85 2.63 6.20 0.67
N SER A 86 2.11 5.22 -0.07
CA SER A 86 1.02 4.35 0.39
C SER A 86 1.47 3.47 1.56
N ALA A 87 0.51 2.98 2.36
CA ALA A 87 0.80 2.10 3.51
C ALA A 87 1.51 0.78 3.12
N SER A 88 1.45 0.37 1.85
CA SER A 88 2.15 -0.81 1.34
C SER A 88 3.65 -0.59 1.11
N ARG A 89 4.14 0.66 1.17
CA ARG A 89 5.56 0.98 1.05
C ARG A 89 6.11 1.35 2.42
N VAL A 90 7.13 0.59 2.82
CA VAL A 90 7.89 0.84 4.05
C VAL A 90 9.33 1.30 3.75
N MET A 91 9.56 1.75 2.52
CA MET A 91 10.80 2.36 2.07
C MET A 91 10.57 3.32 0.89
N ILE A 92 11.50 4.25 0.70
CA ILE A 92 11.52 5.18 -0.43
C ILE A 92 12.93 5.74 -0.67
N ASP A 93 13.25 6.06 -1.92
CA ASP A 93 14.43 6.88 -2.24
C ASP A 93 14.07 8.38 -2.21
N ILE A 94 14.98 9.17 -1.63
CA ILE A 94 14.94 10.62 -1.60
C ILE A 94 16.05 11.14 -2.49
N ASP A 95 15.67 11.67 -3.64
CA ASP A 95 16.59 12.23 -4.64
C ASP A 95 16.78 13.74 -4.46
N GLY A 96 17.67 14.33 -5.28
CA GLY A 96 17.92 15.76 -5.29
C GLY A 96 18.61 16.26 -4.01
N LEU A 97 19.40 15.39 -3.38
CA LEU A 97 20.29 15.73 -2.29
C LEU A 97 21.59 16.35 -2.83
N THR A 98 22.24 17.14 -1.99
CA THR A 98 23.57 17.70 -2.26
C THR A 98 24.62 16.71 -1.77
N ALA A 99 25.70 16.56 -2.52
CA ALA A 99 26.83 15.70 -2.13
C ALA A 99 27.55 16.23 -0.88
N SER A 100 28.26 15.34 -0.18
CA SER A 100 29.00 15.65 1.05
C SER A 100 28.18 16.38 2.11
N THR A 101 26.88 16.10 2.19
CA THR A 101 25.94 16.85 3.04
C THR A 101 25.23 15.91 4.01
N ALA A 102 25.18 16.29 5.28
CA ALA A 102 24.45 15.57 6.31
C ALA A 102 22.96 15.93 6.23
N TYR A 103 22.09 14.92 6.29
CA TYR A 103 20.64 15.02 6.32
C TYR A 103 20.09 14.24 7.50
N THR A 104 18.92 14.67 7.97
CA THR A 104 18.14 13.93 8.97
C THR A 104 16.73 13.71 8.47
N PHE A 105 16.27 12.47 8.56
CA PHE A 105 14.96 12.02 8.14
C PHE A 105 14.12 11.55 9.33
N THR A 106 12.83 11.85 9.27
CA THR A 106 11.80 11.26 10.16
C THR A 106 10.63 10.80 9.31
N VAL A 107 9.86 9.85 9.81
CA VAL A 107 8.68 9.31 9.14
C VAL A 107 7.50 9.42 10.09
N ARG A 108 6.34 9.82 9.56
CA ARG A 108 5.05 9.79 10.26
C ARG A 108 4.10 8.86 9.53
N ALA A 109 3.35 8.06 10.26
CA ALA A 109 2.23 7.32 9.72
C ALA A 109 1.00 8.24 9.67
N ARG A 110 0.16 8.06 8.67
CA ARG A 110 -1.10 8.78 8.49
C ARG A 110 -2.23 7.77 8.41
N ASP A 111 -3.40 8.05 8.95
CA ASP A 111 -4.59 7.19 8.83
C ASP A 111 -5.59 7.71 7.78
N LYS A 112 -6.81 7.18 7.79
CA LYS A 112 -7.89 7.60 6.86
C LYS A 112 -8.58 8.90 7.29
N ALA A 113 -8.66 9.17 8.59
CA ALA A 113 -9.22 10.40 9.13
C ALA A 113 -8.28 11.61 8.95
N GLY A 114 -7.03 11.37 8.58
CA GLY A 114 -6.00 12.39 8.41
C GLY A 114 -5.17 12.61 9.66
N ASN A 115 -5.34 11.81 10.72
CA ASN A 115 -4.49 11.87 11.89
C ASN A 115 -3.07 11.43 11.50
N LEU A 116 -2.08 12.07 12.10
CA LEU A 116 -0.68 11.80 11.86
C LEU A 116 -0.03 11.38 13.17
N SER A 117 0.66 10.24 13.17
CA SER A 117 1.42 9.76 14.32
C SER A 117 2.40 10.82 14.85
N ALA A 118 2.91 10.63 16.05
CA ALA A 118 4.18 11.26 16.44
C ALA A 118 5.30 10.95 15.40
N PRO A 119 6.29 11.84 15.21
CA PRO A 119 7.47 11.54 14.39
C PRO A 119 8.20 10.30 14.90
N SER A 120 8.74 9.51 13.97
CA SER A 120 9.70 8.47 14.32
C SER A 120 10.94 9.04 15.01
N ALA A 121 11.77 8.14 15.54
CA ALA A 121 13.16 8.49 15.81
C ALA A 121 13.83 9.03 14.53
N ALA A 122 14.73 10.01 14.70
CA ALA A 122 15.46 10.62 13.61
C ALA A 122 16.55 9.67 13.08
N ALA A 123 16.62 9.54 11.76
CA ALA A 123 17.68 8.80 11.07
C ALA A 123 18.57 9.78 10.31
N SER A 124 19.87 9.81 10.65
CA SER A 124 20.84 10.69 10.02
C SER A 124 21.67 9.96 8.97
N VAL A 125 22.04 10.67 7.92
CA VAL A 125 22.85 10.14 6.82
C VAL A 125 23.68 11.26 6.21
N THR A 126 24.90 10.97 5.77
CA THR A 126 25.72 11.90 5.00
C THR A 126 25.89 11.36 3.59
N THR A 127 25.51 12.14 2.58
CA THR A 127 25.78 11.79 1.18
C THR A 127 27.29 11.80 0.93
N PRO A 128 27.82 10.84 0.15
CA PRO A 128 29.23 10.85 -0.24
C PRO A 128 29.56 12.05 -1.13
N ALA A 129 30.85 12.28 -1.33
CA ALA A 129 31.33 13.24 -2.32
C ALA A 129 30.90 12.84 -3.74
N PRO A 130 30.78 13.79 -4.67
CA PRO A 130 30.57 13.47 -6.08
C PRO A 130 31.75 12.62 -6.55
N THR A 131 31.46 11.61 -7.33
CA THR A 131 32.48 10.79 -7.98
C THR A 131 32.77 11.34 -9.38
N PRO A 132 33.99 11.13 -9.92
CA PRO A 132 34.25 11.40 -11.33
C PRO A 132 33.25 10.66 -12.22
N ALA A 133 33.18 11.02 -13.51
CA ALA A 133 32.27 10.38 -14.47
C ALA A 133 32.39 8.85 -14.42
N ASP A 134 31.47 8.24 -13.69
CA ASP A 134 31.35 6.81 -13.48
C ASP A 134 30.31 6.31 -14.48
N HIS A 135 30.75 5.38 -15.31
CA HIS A 135 29.96 4.84 -16.41
C HIS A 135 29.95 3.31 -16.40
N LYS A 136 30.58 2.68 -15.41
CA LYS A 136 30.71 1.23 -15.37
C LYS A 136 29.90 0.70 -14.19
N PRO A 137 28.90 -0.15 -14.44
CA PRO A 137 28.15 -0.76 -13.36
C PRO A 137 29.03 -1.64 -12.44
N PRO A 138 28.65 -1.80 -11.16
CA PRO A 138 29.33 -2.73 -10.26
C PRO A 138 29.26 -4.17 -10.76
N THR A 139 30.22 -4.98 -10.31
CA THR A 139 30.18 -6.43 -10.55
C THR A 139 29.00 -7.08 -9.82
N ARG A 140 28.52 -8.21 -10.35
CA ARG A 140 27.43 -8.99 -9.74
C ARG A 140 27.83 -9.45 -8.33
N PRO A 141 26.98 -9.30 -7.31
CA PRO A 141 27.24 -9.85 -5.98
C PRO A 141 27.46 -11.37 -6.00
N GLY A 142 28.27 -11.86 -5.07
CA GLY A 142 28.48 -13.29 -4.88
C GLY A 142 27.19 -14.04 -4.53
N LYS A 143 27.15 -15.35 -4.79
CA LYS A 143 25.93 -16.17 -4.61
C LYS A 143 25.39 -16.04 -3.18
N PRO A 144 24.17 -15.51 -2.97
CA PRO A 144 23.61 -15.33 -1.64
C PRO A 144 23.39 -16.66 -0.90
N ARG A 145 23.46 -16.57 0.42
CA ARG A 145 23.10 -17.61 1.39
C ARG A 145 22.24 -16.96 2.47
N GLY A 146 21.46 -17.75 3.18
CA GLY A 146 20.64 -17.22 4.26
C GLY A 146 19.96 -18.31 5.06
N LYS A 147 19.32 -17.89 6.14
CA LYS A 147 18.53 -18.76 7.01
C LYS A 147 17.29 -18.02 7.48
N ALA A 148 16.22 -18.76 7.73
CA ALA A 148 15.05 -18.22 8.41
C ALA A 148 15.41 -17.89 9.86
N ASP A 149 14.97 -16.72 10.32
CA ASP A 149 15.07 -16.28 11.71
C ASP A 149 13.68 -16.31 12.33
N GLY A 150 13.23 -17.52 12.66
CA GLY A 150 11.86 -17.78 13.06
C GLY A 150 10.89 -17.74 11.87
N SER A 151 9.61 -17.50 12.17
CA SER A 151 8.53 -17.63 11.18
C SER A 151 8.26 -16.36 10.37
N ARG A 152 8.85 -15.22 10.74
CA ARG A 152 8.56 -13.91 10.15
C ARG A 152 9.78 -13.09 9.73
N ALA A 153 10.96 -13.69 9.78
CA ALA A 153 12.19 -13.02 9.40
C ALA A 153 13.18 -14.00 8.75
N ALA A 154 14.16 -13.45 8.05
CA ALA A 154 15.28 -14.18 7.50
C ALA A 154 16.51 -13.28 7.45
N THR A 155 17.70 -13.86 7.66
CA THR A 155 18.96 -13.17 7.45
C THR A 155 19.64 -13.72 6.20
N LEU A 156 20.04 -12.81 5.32
CA LEU A 156 20.76 -13.09 4.09
C LEU A 156 22.20 -12.59 4.23
N SER A 157 23.11 -13.25 3.52
CA SER A 157 24.52 -12.88 3.37
C SER A 157 24.99 -13.19 1.94
N TRP A 158 25.90 -12.39 1.40
CA TRP A 158 26.43 -12.58 0.05
C TRP A 158 27.92 -12.20 -0.04
N GLY A 159 28.54 -12.53 -1.18
CA GLY A 159 29.89 -12.03 -1.49
C GLY A 159 29.83 -10.60 -2.01
N GLY A 160 30.78 -9.76 -1.61
CA GLY A 160 30.82 -8.38 -2.07
C GLY A 160 31.03 -8.24 -3.59
N SER A 161 30.65 -7.08 -4.09
CA SER A 161 30.88 -6.57 -5.43
C SER A 161 32.04 -5.59 -5.45
N THR A 162 32.58 -5.36 -6.64
CA THR A 162 33.64 -4.39 -6.91
C THR A 162 33.17 -3.43 -7.98
N ASP A 163 33.66 -2.21 -7.90
CA ASP A 163 33.38 -1.12 -8.81
C ASP A 163 34.64 -0.24 -8.92
N ASP A 164 34.84 0.49 -10.02
CA ASP A 164 36.02 1.35 -10.20
C ASP A 164 36.00 2.60 -9.32
N VAL A 165 34.82 3.02 -8.88
CA VAL A 165 34.63 4.14 -7.97
C VAL A 165 34.21 3.65 -6.59
N GLY A 166 33.26 2.73 -6.54
CA GLY A 166 32.86 2.06 -5.31
C GLY A 166 31.37 1.72 -5.24
N VAL A 167 31.09 0.64 -4.53
CA VAL A 167 29.71 0.21 -4.23
C VAL A 167 29.16 1.01 -3.06
N THR A 168 28.03 1.68 -3.25
CA THR A 168 27.36 2.50 -2.24
C THR A 168 26.24 1.74 -1.53
N ALA A 169 25.61 0.77 -2.20
CA ALA A 169 24.51 0.00 -1.64
C ALA A 169 24.42 -1.43 -2.19
N TYR A 170 23.78 -2.31 -1.43
CA TYR A 170 23.19 -3.53 -1.95
C TYR A 170 21.68 -3.50 -1.78
N ASP A 171 20.98 -3.84 -2.86
CA ASP A 171 19.53 -3.92 -2.93
C ASP A 171 19.08 -5.37 -2.94
N ILE A 172 18.17 -5.69 -2.03
CA ILE A 172 17.59 -7.03 -1.92
C ILE A 172 16.24 -6.99 -2.64
N TYR A 173 16.09 -7.89 -3.59
CA TYR A 173 14.90 -8.06 -4.39
C TYR A 173 14.20 -9.36 -4.07
N GLN A 174 12.88 -9.35 -4.17
CA GLN A 174 12.04 -10.53 -4.19
C GLN A 174 11.16 -10.47 -5.44
N GLU A 175 11.27 -11.46 -6.31
CA GLU A 175 10.55 -11.53 -7.60
C GLU A 175 10.57 -10.20 -8.39
N GLY A 176 11.74 -9.52 -8.40
CA GLY A 176 11.95 -8.27 -9.12
C GLY A 176 11.49 -7.00 -8.40
N SER A 177 10.84 -7.09 -7.24
CA SER A 177 10.55 -5.93 -6.39
C SER A 177 11.65 -5.72 -5.36
N ARG A 178 12.19 -4.49 -5.24
CA ARG A 178 13.14 -4.15 -4.17
C ARG A 178 12.40 -4.10 -2.84
N ILE A 179 12.85 -4.90 -1.88
CA ILE A 179 12.23 -5.05 -0.56
C ILE A 179 13.15 -4.66 0.61
N HIS A 180 14.41 -4.35 0.33
CA HIS A 180 15.37 -3.87 1.32
C HIS A 180 16.60 -3.26 0.64
N SER A 181 17.33 -2.41 1.36
CA SER A 181 18.64 -1.89 0.94
C SER A 181 19.56 -1.78 2.16
N VAL A 182 20.85 -2.07 1.97
CA VAL A 182 21.91 -1.93 2.99
C VAL A 182 23.14 -1.22 2.43
N PRO A 183 24.01 -0.61 3.28
CA PRO A 183 25.24 0.04 2.84
C PRO A 183 26.12 -0.88 2.00
N GLY A 184 26.83 -0.32 1.01
CA GLY A 184 27.79 -1.06 0.17
C GLY A 184 28.96 -1.69 0.95
N THR A 185 29.15 -1.26 2.21
CA THR A 185 30.08 -1.85 3.18
C THR A 185 29.50 -3.06 3.93
N GLN A 186 28.21 -3.35 3.78
CA GLN A 186 27.54 -4.49 4.39
C GLN A 186 27.19 -5.54 3.34
N THR A 187 27.48 -6.79 3.66
CA THR A 187 27.14 -7.94 2.81
C THR A 187 26.14 -8.87 3.50
N THR A 188 25.34 -8.30 4.41
CA THR A 188 24.31 -9.01 5.18
C THR A 188 23.07 -8.13 5.32
N ALA A 189 21.88 -8.74 5.31
CA ALA A 189 20.62 -8.04 5.60
C ALA A 189 19.66 -8.94 6.37
N ARG A 190 18.94 -8.35 7.33
CA ARG A 190 17.84 -9.01 8.04
C ARG A 190 16.50 -8.50 7.50
N LEU A 191 15.76 -9.40 6.87
CA LEU A 191 14.41 -9.15 6.36
C LEU A 191 13.39 -9.51 7.43
N THR A 192 12.38 -8.66 7.60
CA THR A 192 11.26 -8.85 8.54
C THR A 192 9.93 -8.78 7.79
N GLY A 193 8.82 -9.08 8.48
CA GLY A 193 7.48 -9.02 7.88
C GLY A 193 7.19 -10.17 6.92
N LEU A 194 7.99 -11.25 6.95
CA LEU A 194 7.75 -12.43 6.11
C LEU A 194 6.58 -13.26 6.67
N ARG A 195 5.95 -14.07 5.80
CA ARG A 195 4.87 -14.99 6.17
C ARG A 195 5.45 -16.33 6.66
N PRO A 196 4.87 -16.96 7.70
CA PRO A 196 5.27 -18.29 8.17
C PRO A 196 5.12 -19.40 7.12
N GLY A 197 6.01 -20.40 7.17
CA GLY A 197 5.97 -21.60 6.33
C GLY A 197 5.95 -21.31 4.82
N THR A 198 6.51 -20.17 4.39
CA THR A 198 6.40 -19.66 3.02
C THR A 198 7.76 -19.65 2.35
N ILE A 199 7.80 -20.08 1.09
CA ILE A 199 9.00 -20.06 0.25
C ILE A 199 9.14 -18.70 -0.41
N TYR A 200 10.28 -18.07 -0.18
CA TYR A 200 10.71 -16.82 -0.78
C TYR A 200 11.90 -17.05 -1.71
N THR A 201 11.95 -16.30 -2.82
CA THR A 201 13.08 -16.29 -3.74
C THR A 201 13.68 -14.90 -3.77
N PHE A 202 14.93 -14.77 -3.33
CA PHE A 202 15.63 -13.49 -3.23
C PHE A 202 16.77 -13.38 -4.23
N THR A 203 17.00 -12.17 -4.75
CA THR A 203 18.23 -11.78 -5.46
C THR A 203 18.81 -10.51 -4.82
N VAL A 204 20.10 -10.27 -5.05
CA VAL A 204 20.80 -9.08 -4.58
C VAL A 204 21.44 -8.36 -5.76
N ARG A 205 21.35 -7.03 -5.82
CA ARG A 205 22.12 -6.19 -6.74
C ARG A 205 23.03 -5.25 -5.97
N ALA A 206 24.20 -4.95 -6.51
CA ALA A 206 25.03 -3.85 -6.05
C ALA A 206 24.66 -2.57 -6.81
N ARG A 207 24.83 -1.42 -6.16
CA ARG A 207 24.64 -0.09 -6.76
C ARG A 207 25.84 0.80 -6.46
N ASP A 208 26.20 1.65 -7.41
CA ASP A 208 27.28 2.65 -7.28
C ASP A 208 26.74 4.06 -6.98
N ALA A 209 27.66 5.03 -6.90
CA ALA A 209 27.35 6.44 -6.68
C ALA A 209 26.76 7.17 -7.90
N ALA A 210 26.79 6.56 -9.09
CA ALA A 210 26.10 7.02 -10.29
C ALA A 210 24.68 6.46 -10.42
N ASP A 211 24.21 5.71 -9.41
CA ASP A 211 22.92 5.02 -9.37
C ASP A 211 22.80 3.88 -10.40
N THR A 212 23.93 3.37 -10.89
CA THR A 212 23.97 2.24 -11.82
C THR A 212 23.96 0.92 -11.03
N SER A 213 23.15 -0.03 -11.48
CA SER A 213 22.97 -1.33 -10.82
C SER A 213 23.73 -2.45 -11.52
N SER A 214 24.30 -3.36 -10.74
CA SER A 214 24.81 -4.63 -11.25
C SER A 214 23.69 -5.52 -11.80
N PRO A 215 24.02 -6.57 -12.58
CA PRO A 215 23.12 -7.71 -12.76
C PRO A 215 22.72 -8.33 -11.41
N ASP A 216 21.57 -9.02 -11.36
CA ASP A 216 21.11 -9.80 -10.20
C ASP A 216 22.14 -10.83 -9.76
N SER A 217 22.30 -11.07 -8.46
CA SER A 217 22.95 -12.29 -7.98
C SER A 217 22.22 -13.55 -8.49
N ALA A 218 22.81 -14.73 -8.32
CA ALA A 218 22.01 -15.96 -8.37
C ALA A 218 20.90 -15.91 -7.30
N SER A 219 19.79 -16.60 -7.54
CA SER A 219 18.67 -16.63 -6.61
C SER A 219 18.99 -17.46 -5.35
N LEU A 220 18.36 -17.07 -4.25
CA LEU A 220 18.29 -17.83 -3.01
C LEU A 220 16.84 -18.13 -2.68
N ASP A 221 16.48 -19.41 -2.70
CA ASP A 221 15.21 -19.86 -2.15
C ASP A 221 15.36 -20.10 -0.65
N LEU A 222 14.42 -19.57 0.12
CA LEU A 222 14.41 -19.65 1.57
C LEU A 222 12.99 -19.86 2.06
N THR A 223 12.79 -20.88 2.90
CA THR A 223 11.51 -21.15 3.54
C THR A 223 11.56 -20.63 4.97
N THR A 224 10.64 -19.74 5.34
CA THR A 224 10.48 -19.30 6.73
C THR A 224 10.01 -20.45 7.61
N ALA A 225 10.32 -20.40 8.91
CA ALA A 225 9.82 -21.42 9.82
C ALA A 225 8.27 -21.43 9.85
N SER A 226 7.69 -22.60 10.04
CA SER A 226 6.24 -22.73 10.23
C SER A 226 5.80 -22.09 11.55
N ALA A 227 4.54 -21.68 11.61
CA ALA A 227 3.82 -21.30 12.82
C ALA A 227 2.49 -22.09 12.84
N PRO A 228 1.78 -22.19 13.98
CA PRO A 228 0.46 -22.80 14.01
C PRO A 228 -0.46 -22.22 12.92
N GLY A 229 -1.07 -23.09 12.12
CA GLY A 229 -1.91 -22.69 10.98
C GLY A 229 -1.16 -22.33 9.68
N ALA A 230 0.16 -22.59 9.58
CA ALA A 230 0.97 -22.27 8.41
C ALA A 230 1.10 -23.43 7.38
N PRO A 231 1.27 -23.12 6.08
CA PRO A 231 1.07 -21.80 5.49
C PRO A 231 -0.41 -21.44 5.54
N ALA A 232 -0.73 -20.26 6.09
CA ALA A 232 -2.12 -19.82 6.15
C ALA A 232 -2.61 -19.65 4.71
N SER A 233 -3.80 -20.19 4.41
CA SER A 233 -4.43 -20.00 3.11
C SER A 233 -4.52 -18.52 2.82
N THR A 234 -4.11 -18.16 1.61
CA THR A 234 -4.18 -16.79 1.13
C THR A 234 -5.42 -16.55 0.26
N ALA A 235 -6.33 -17.54 0.26
CA ALA A 235 -7.59 -17.45 -0.45
C ALA A 235 -8.52 -16.46 0.27
N PRO A 236 -9.11 -15.52 -0.46
CA PRO A 236 -10.25 -14.77 0.06
C PRO A 236 -11.40 -15.73 0.35
N THR A 237 -12.10 -15.49 1.47
CA THR A 237 -13.14 -16.39 2.00
C THR A 237 -14.49 -15.69 2.03
N ASP A 238 -15.56 -16.45 2.23
CA ASP A 238 -16.93 -15.92 2.29
C ASP A 238 -17.27 -14.97 1.11
N LEU A 239 -16.83 -15.34 -0.10
CA LEU A 239 -17.20 -14.66 -1.33
C LEU A 239 -18.70 -14.84 -1.56
N ARG A 240 -19.40 -13.72 -1.68
CA ARG A 240 -20.81 -13.57 -1.98
C ARG A 240 -20.94 -12.77 -3.27
N ILE A 241 -21.87 -13.19 -4.12
CA ILE A 241 -22.13 -12.55 -5.40
C ILE A 241 -23.63 -12.42 -5.56
N THR A 242 -24.09 -11.20 -5.79
CA THR A 242 -25.49 -10.87 -6.04
C THR A 242 -25.59 -10.11 -7.34
N ASP A 243 -26.73 -10.23 -8.01
CA ASP A 243 -27.06 -9.40 -9.17
C ASP A 243 -28.10 -8.35 -8.79
N ARG A 244 -27.97 -7.17 -9.38
CA ARG A 244 -28.92 -6.08 -9.30
C ARG A 244 -29.20 -5.60 -10.72
N ALA A 245 -30.46 -5.65 -11.15
CA ALA A 245 -30.87 -5.15 -12.45
C ALA A 245 -31.39 -3.71 -12.37
N GLU A 246 -30.94 -2.85 -13.28
CA GLU A 246 -31.51 -1.53 -13.53
C GLU A 246 -31.86 -1.40 -15.02
N GLY A 247 -33.12 -1.67 -15.37
CA GLY A 247 -33.57 -1.70 -16.75
C GLY A 247 -32.99 -2.88 -17.53
N LYS A 248 -32.06 -2.61 -18.46
CA LYS A 248 -31.35 -3.63 -19.27
C LYS A 248 -29.91 -3.88 -18.79
N GLU A 249 -29.41 -3.06 -17.87
CA GLU A 249 -28.07 -3.19 -17.33
C GLU A 249 -28.13 -4.02 -16.04
N HIS A 250 -27.15 -4.90 -15.86
CA HIS A 250 -26.99 -5.67 -14.64
C HIS A 250 -25.70 -5.25 -13.94
N THR A 251 -25.78 -5.04 -12.64
CA THR A 251 -24.61 -4.85 -11.78
C THR A 251 -24.44 -6.10 -10.94
N VAL A 252 -23.29 -6.76 -11.10
CA VAL A 252 -22.87 -7.86 -10.25
C VAL A 252 -22.08 -7.28 -9.08
N GLU A 253 -22.61 -7.47 -7.88
CA GLU A 253 -21.99 -7.04 -6.62
C GLU A 253 -21.23 -8.21 -6.00
N LEU A 254 -19.97 -7.98 -5.61
CA LEU A 254 -19.10 -8.96 -4.97
C LEU A 254 -18.68 -8.47 -3.60
N ASP A 255 -18.88 -9.29 -2.58
CA ASP A 255 -18.43 -9.03 -1.20
C ASP A 255 -17.68 -10.24 -0.66
N TRP A 256 -16.51 -10.04 -0.04
CA TRP A 256 -15.67 -11.13 0.46
C TRP A 256 -14.87 -10.76 1.71
N LYS A 257 -14.52 -11.78 2.51
CA LYS A 257 -13.56 -11.66 3.61
C LYS A 257 -12.13 -11.81 3.07
N GLN A 258 -11.27 -10.86 3.43
CA GLN A 258 -9.88 -10.80 3.03
C GLN A 258 -9.01 -11.80 3.81
N PRO A 259 -7.96 -12.38 3.18
CA PRO A 259 -7.03 -13.26 3.87
C PRO A 259 -6.12 -12.51 4.84
N GLU A 260 -5.71 -13.17 5.93
CA GLU A 260 -4.77 -12.63 6.90
C GLU A 260 -3.33 -12.82 6.39
N THR A 261 -2.76 -11.76 5.82
CA THR A 261 -1.43 -11.84 5.19
C THR A 261 -0.31 -11.25 6.04
N GLY A 262 -0.62 -10.67 7.20
CA GLY A 262 0.34 -9.93 8.02
C GLY A 262 0.71 -8.55 7.46
N GLY A 263 0.08 -8.16 6.35
CA GLY A 263 0.14 -6.82 5.76
C GLY A 263 -1.13 -6.57 4.95
N LYS A 264 -1.15 -5.49 4.18
CA LYS A 264 -2.31 -5.14 3.35
C LYS A 264 -2.31 -5.82 2.01
N ILE A 265 -3.51 -5.94 1.46
CA ILE A 265 -3.76 -6.51 0.14
C ILE A 265 -4.05 -5.36 -0.83
N PRO A 266 -3.05 -4.91 -1.60
CA PRO A 266 -3.19 -3.72 -2.44
C PRO A 266 -4.08 -3.93 -3.66
N ALA A 267 -4.35 -5.17 -4.04
CA ALA A 267 -5.17 -5.47 -5.21
C ALA A 267 -5.76 -6.88 -5.15
N TYR A 268 -6.79 -7.11 -5.97
CA TYR A 268 -7.36 -8.42 -6.25
C TYR A 268 -7.42 -8.65 -7.76
N GLN A 269 -7.18 -9.88 -8.21
CA GLN A 269 -7.54 -10.27 -9.57
C GLN A 269 -8.91 -10.96 -9.53
N LEU A 270 -9.85 -10.44 -10.31
CA LEU A 270 -11.16 -11.04 -10.52
C LEU A 270 -11.16 -11.86 -11.81
N TYR A 271 -11.58 -13.12 -11.70
CA TYR A 271 -11.76 -14.01 -12.83
C TYR A 271 -13.23 -14.32 -13.01
N MET A 272 -13.74 -14.16 -14.22
CA MET A 272 -15.09 -14.55 -14.66
C MET A 272 -14.97 -15.60 -15.76
N ASN A 273 -15.69 -16.71 -15.61
CA ASN A 273 -15.69 -17.86 -16.52
C ASN A 273 -14.28 -18.36 -16.87
N GLY A 274 -13.38 -18.34 -15.87
CA GLY A 274 -12.01 -18.81 -16.00
C GLY A 274 -11.02 -17.83 -16.63
N ARG A 275 -11.45 -16.64 -17.06
CA ARG A 275 -10.59 -15.60 -17.65
C ARG A 275 -10.39 -14.45 -16.67
N LEU A 276 -9.21 -13.84 -16.68
CA LEU A 276 -8.96 -12.60 -15.93
C LEU A 276 -9.85 -11.51 -16.53
N THR A 277 -10.74 -10.96 -15.70
CA THR A 277 -11.68 -9.92 -16.10
C THR A 277 -11.14 -8.55 -15.76
N THR A 278 -10.65 -8.37 -14.54
CA THR A 278 -10.07 -7.11 -14.08
C THR A 278 -9.10 -7.33 -12.92
N THR A 279 -8.19 -6.38 -12.73
CA THR A 279 -7.44 -6.23 -11.48
C THR A 279 -8.08 -5.09 -10.69
N ILE A 280 -8.73 -5.45 -9.60
CA ILE A 280 -9.30 -4.51 -8.64
C ILE A 280 -8.12 -3.92 -7.87
N VAL A 281 -7.79 -2.68 -8.19
CA VAL A 281 -6.83 -1.88 -7.42
C VAL A 281 -7.64 -0.88 -6.64
N TRP A 282 -7.34 -0.73 -5.36
CA TRP A 282 -8.01 0.26 -4.54
C TRP A 282 -7.61 1.66 -5.01
N GLY A 283 -8.59 2.49 -5.38
CA GLY A 283 -8.38 3.91 -5.68
C GLY A 283 -8.06 4.77 -4.46
N GLY A 284 -7.90 4.11 -3.30
CA GLY A 284 -7.62 4.66 -1.98
C GLY A 284 -7.14 3.55 -1.05
N GLU A 285 -7.41 3.67 0.24
CA GLU A 285 -6.98 2.66 1.20
C GLU A 285 -7.71 1.32 1.01
N PRO A 286 -6.99 0.17 0.94
CA PRO A 286 -7.62 -1.14 0.98
C PRO A 286 -8.52 -1.29 2.22
N PRO A 287 -9.76 -1.81 2.08
CA PRO A 287 -10.61 -2.02 3.24
C PRO A 287 -9.99 -3.04 4.21
N ALA A 288 -10.44 -3.06 5.47
CA ALA A 288 -10.00 -4.04 6.46
C ALA A 288 -11.06 -5.14 6.63
N GLY A 289 -10.63 -6.39 6.78
CA GLY A 289 -11.52 -7.52 7.07
C GLY A 289 -12.36 -7.97 5.87
N ARG A 290 -13.31 -7.16 5.41
CA ARG A 290 -14.11 -7.43 4.19
C ARG A 290 -13.78 -6.45 3.07
N ALA A 291 -14.16 -6.81 1.85
CA ALA A 291 -13.95 -6.01 0.65
C ALA A 291 -15.16 -6.18 -0.28
N HIS A 292 -15.51 -5.09 -0.97
CA HIS A 292 -16.64 -5.01 -1.88
C HIS A 292 -16.19 -4.51 -3.25
N TYR A 293 -16.83 -5.00 -4.31
CA TYR A 293 -16.61 -4.52 -5.68
C TYR A 293 -17.86 -4.71 -6.54
N GLU A 294 -18.11 -3.76 -7.43
CA GLU A 294 -19.24 -3.78 -8.35
C GLU A 294 -18.75 -3.87 -9.79
N LEU A 295 -19.38 -4.74 -10.56
CA LEU A 295 -19.07 -4.96 -11.97
C LEU A 295 -20.35 -4.89 -12.79
N THR A 296 -20.45 -3.89 -13.66
CA THR A 296 -21.52 -3.80 -14.64
C THR A 296 -21.30 -4.81 -15.77
N VAL A 297 -22.36 -5.53 -16.13
CA VAL A 297 -22.40 -6.51 -17.21
C VAL A 297 -23.64 -6.25 -18.08
N ASN A 298 -23.49 -6.52 -19.38
CA ASN A 298 -24.49 -6.19 -20.40
C ASN A 298 -25.05 -7.44 -21.11
N ASP A 299 -24.77 -8.63 -20.58
CA ASP A 299 -25.29 -9.87 -21.16
C ASP A 299 -26.77 -10.05 -20.82
N PRO A 300 -27.52 -10.84 -21.62
CA PRO A 300 -28.94 -11.07 -21.38
C PRO A 300 -29.25 -11.72 -20.03
N ARG A 301 -30.47 -11.51 -19.55
CA ARG A 301 -31.07 -12.20 -18.40
C ARG A 301 -30.93 -13.72 -18.53
N GLY A 302 -30.74 -14.41 -17.40
CA GLY A 302 -30.47 -15.85 -17.37
C GLY A 302 -29.03 -16.24 -17.71
N THR A 303 -28.18 -15.29 -18.10
CA THR A 303 -26.73 -15.55 -18.28
C THR A 303 -26.11 -15.94 -16.94
N ARG A 304 -25.33 -17.02 -16.96
CA ARG A 304 -24.66 -17.58 -15.78
C ARG A 304 -23.17 -17.23 -15.80
N TYR A 305 -22.68 -16.64 -14.71
CA TYR A 305 -21.25 -16.42 -14.51
C TYR A 305 -20.71 -17.29 -13.37
N ALA A 306 -19.53 -17.88 -13.59
CA ALA A 306 -18.71 -18.46 -12.53
C ALA A 306 -17.55 -17.51 -12.22
N MET A 307 -17.45 -17.04 -10.99
CA MET A 307 -16.51 -16.00 -10.58
C MET A 307 -15.68 -16.46 -9.37
N LYS A 308 -14.41 -16.07 -9.35
CA LYS A 308 -13.48 -16.27 -8.24
C LYS A 308 -12.43 -15.17 -8.24
N LEU A 309 -11.79 -14.93 -7.10
CA LEU A 309 -10.79 -13.89 -6.98
C LEU A 309 -9.59 -14.32 -6.13
N ARG A 310 -8.46 -13.62 -6.26
CA ARG A 310 -7.26 -13.85 -5.45
C ARG A 310 -6.59 -12.52 -5.07
N ALA A 311 -6.00 -12.50 -3.88
CA ALA A 311 -5.35 -11.33 -3.29
C ALA A 311 -3.92 -11.13 -3.80
N LYS A 312 -3.49 -9.87 -3.97
CA LYS A 312 -2.07 -9.52 -4.04
C LYS A 312 -1.53 -9.45 -2.62
N LEU A 313 -0.52 -10.25 -2.30
CA LEU A 313 0.08 -10.31 -0.98
C LEU A 313 1.06 -9.14 -0.77
N PRO A 314 1.40 -8.80 0.49
CA PRO A 314 2.35 -7.72 0.81
C PRO A 314 3.73 -7.92 0.19
N ASP A 315 4.11 -9.19 -0.03
CA ASP A 315 5.35 -9.58 -0.68
C ASP A 315 5.30 -9.48 -2.22
N GLY A 316 4.18 -8.98 -2.77
CA GLY A 316 3.98 -8.77 -4.20
C GLY A 316 3.40 -9.96 -4.96
N LYS A 317 3.35 -11.16 -4.35
CA LYS A 317 2.81 -12.37 -5.00
C LYS A 317 1.29 -12.35 -5.10
N TRP A 318 0.73 -13.11 -6.03
CA TRP A 318 -0.70 -13.42 -6.01
C TRP A 318 -0.95 -14.66 -5.18
N GLY A 319 -1.85 -14.56 -4.19
CA GLY A 319 -2.25 -15.66 -3.33
C GLY A 319 -3.17 -16.67 -4.01
N ASP A 320 -3.71 -17.56 -3.18
CA ASP A 320 -4.65 -18.59 -3.57
C ASP A 320 -5.97 -17.99 -4.06
N PHE A 321 -6.68 -18.75 -4.90
CA PHE A 321 -8.03 -18.37 -5.31
C PHE A 321 -9.05 -18.66 -4.20
N SER A 322 -10.03 -17.77 -4.10
CA SER A 322 -11.28 -18.05 -3.39
C SER A 322 -11.98 -19.28 -3.98
N ALA A 323 -12.88 -19.88 -3.22
CA ALA A 323 -13.88 -20.78 -3.79
C ALA A 323 -14.65 -20.06 -4.92
N ALA A 324 -14.95 -20.77 -6.00
CA ALA A 324 -15.75 -20.23 -7.09
C ALA A 324 -17.22 -20.09 -6.66
N ARG A 325 -17.83 -18.98 -7.06
CA ARG A 325 -19.26 -18.71 -6.86
C ARG A 325 -19.93 -18.48 -8.20
N THR A 326 -21.21 -18.81 -8.27
CA THR A 326 -22.02 -18.61 -9.46
C THR A 326 -23.10 -17.59 -9.18
N VAL A 327 -23.32 -16.69 -10.13
CA VAL A 327 -24.50 -15.81 -10.19
C VAL A 327 -25.19 -16.02 -11.54
N VAL A 328 -26.52 -15.91 -11.55
CA VAL A 328 -27.35 -15.91 -12.76
C VAL A 328 -28.04 -14.55 -12.79
N LEU A 329 -27.97 -13.84 -13.91
CA LEU A 329 -28.60 -12.53 -14.04
C LEU A 329 -30.11 -12.64 -13.93
N GLY A 330 -30.70 -11.90 -12.99
CA GLY A 330 -32.11 -11.94 -12.64
C GLY A 330 -33.03 -11.27 -13.67
N ASP A 331 -34.32 -11.21 -13.34
CA ASP A 331 -35.37 -10.55 -14.14
C ASP A 331 -35.57 -9.07 -13.77
#